data_AF-A0A538B601-F1
#
_entry.id   AF-A0A538B601-F1
#
_cell.length_a   1.000
_cell.length_b   1.000
_cell.length_c   1.000
_cell.angle_alpha   90.00
_cell.angle_beta   90.00
_cell.angle_gamma   90.00
#
_symmetry.space_group_name_H-M   'P 1'
#
loop_
_entity.id
_entity.type
_entity.pdbx_description
1 polymer ?
#
loop_
_entity_poly.entity_id
_entity_poly.type
_entity_poly.pdbx_seq_one_letter_code
_entity_poly.pdbx_strand_id
1 'polypeptide(L)'
;MRPGRRVGRTPDAPERPFSIARWAGREKTHRLGRCSGAYFRSSGALTCYWEAPLKPYETVRSDTLRALPHSGGAIELKHKAPEVTFLGVNDQPDFATLFITMYPRDSVIELRSLKEYLYRWRNVVVSYERFMEVVYEHFMGVYEPVRLRLTLETRPRGGISSRLTIDSDWAIRGGKEEFRDWVGMEDSW
;
A
#
# COMPACT_ATOMS: atom_id res chain seq x y z
N MET A 1 7.35 18.95 65.21
CA MET A 1 7.49 17.99 64.11
C MET A 1 8.85 18.19 63.46
N ARG A 2 9.73 17.17 63.47
CA ARG A 2 10.99 17.18 62.69
C ARG A 2 10.72 16.54 61.33
N PRO A 3 11.10 17.14 60.20
CA PRO A 3 11.33 16.38 58.98
C PRO A 3 12.81 16.03 58.88
N GLY A 4 13.09 14.73 58.77
CA GLY A 4 14.43 14.17 58.65
C GLY A 4 15.02 14.30 57.24
N ARG A 5 16.35 14.41 57.21
CA ARG A 5 17.23 14.21 56.05
C ARG A 5 16.87 12.95 55.26
N ARG A 6 16.85 13.05 53.92
CA ARG A 6 17.13 11.90 53.05
C ARG A 6 17.93 12.34 51.81
N VAL A 7 19.21 11.98 51.86
CA VAL A 7 20.11 11.43 50.82
C VAL A 7 19.84 11.81 49.37
N GLY A 8 20.80 12.53 48.77
CA GLY A 8 20.85 12.86 47.35
C GLY A 8 21.03 11.62 46.47
N ARG A 9 20.29 11.60 45.36
CA ARG A 9 20.54 10.72 44.22
C ARG A 9 21.42 11.46 43.23
N THR A 10 22.45 10.78 42.76
CA THR A 10 23.30 11.15 41.62
C THR A 10 22.46 11.34 40.35
N PRO A 11 22.91 12.18 39.40
CA PRO A 11 22.21 12.36 38.13
C PRO A 11 22.46 11.15 37.23
N ASP A 12 21.40 10.38 36.95
CA ASP A 12 21.45 9.33 35.93
C ASP A 12 21.50 9.96 34.54
N ALA A 13 22.43 9.44 33.73
CA ALA A 13 22.70 9.81 32.35
C ALA A 13 21.51 9.44 31.42
N PRO A 14 21.41 10.04 30.21
CA PRO A 14 20.18 10.06 29.45
C PRO A 14 19.78 8.69 28.90
N GLU A 15 18.51 8.33 29.09
CA GLU A 15 17.87 7.22 28.39
C GLU A 15 17.81 7.53 26.89
N ARG A 16 18.47 6.69 26.10
CA ARG A 16 18.45 6.75 24.64
C ARG A 16 17.09 6.24 24.15
N PRO A 17 16.32 6.99 23.35
CA PRO A 17 15.20 6.41 22.65
C PRO A 17 15.70 5.41 21.59
N PHE A 18 14.94 4.32 21.47
CA PHE A 18 15.17 3.16 20.61
C PHE A 18 15.76 3.50 19.24
N SER A 19 16.97 3.00 19.01
CA SER A 19 17.63 2.98 17.71
C SER A 19 16.83 2.10 16.74
N ILE A 20 16.22 2.71 15.72
CA ILE A 20 15.80 2.03 14.49
C ILE A 20 17.08 1.47 13.84
N ALA A 21 17.32 0.19 14.08
CA ALA A 21 18.43 -0.51 13.46
C ALA A 21 18.19 -0.55 11.94
N ARG A 22 19.10 0.14 11.24
CA ARG A 22 19.44 0.00 9.83
C ARG A 22 19.28 -1.44 9.34
N TRP A 23 18.32 -1.68 8.45
CA TRP A 23 18.46 -2.71 7.44
C TRP A 23 19.19 -2.11 6.23
N ALA A 24 20.49 -1.86 6.42
CA ALA A 24 21.38 -1.44 5.36
C ALA A 24 22.04 -2.68 4.75
N GLY A 25 21.80 -2.87 3.45
CA GLY A 25 22.78 -3.43 2.51
C GLY A 25 23.23 -4.86 2.78
N ARG A 26 22.46 -5.84 2.27
CA ARG A 26 23.09 -7.03 1.72
C ARG A 26 23.11 -6.87 0.22
N GLU A 27 24.26 -6.44 -0.30
CA GLU A 27 24.59 -6.46 -1.72
C GLU A 27 24.26 -7.85 -2.27
N LYS A 28 23.20 -7.94 -3.07
CA LYS A 28 23.00 -9.08 -3.95
C LYS A 28 23.67 -8.71 -5.26
N THR A 29 24.88 -9.24 -5.40
CA THR A 29 25.52 -9.52 -6.68
C THR A 29 24.47 -9.90 -7.73
N HIS A 30 24.55 -9.27 -8.90
CA HIS A 30 23.77 -9.62 -10.08
C HIS A 30 23.94 -11.12 -10.36
N ARG A 31 23.00 -11.92 -9.85
CA ARG A 31 22.96 -13.35 -10.10
C ARG A 31 22.30 -13.51 -11.46
N LEU A 32 23.12 -13.83 -12.46
CA LEU A 32 22.68 -14.35 -13.75
C LEU A 32 21.55 -15.36 -13.54
N GLY A 33 20.46 -15.19 -14.29
CA GLY A 33 19.20 -15.91 -14.13
C GLY A 33 19.35 -17.43 -14.09
N ARG A 34 18.51 -18.10 -13.30
CA ARG A 34 18.40 -19.56 -13.28
C ARG A 34 17.57 -20.01 -14.48
N CYS A 35 18.09 -20.97 -15.25
CA CYS A 35 17.33 -21.67 -16.28
C CYS A 35 16.46 -22.76 -15.61
N SER A 36 15.14 -22.57 -15.55
CA SER A 36 14.20 -23.54 -15.01
C SER A 36 13.64 -24.43 -16.13
N GLY A 37 14.32 -25.54 -16.40
CA GLY A 37 13.78 -26.67 -17.17
C GLY A 37 13.93 -26.58 -18.69
N ALA A 38 14.66 -27.55 -19.26
CA ALA A 38 14.69 -27.80 -20.70
C ALA A 38 13.65 -28.88 -21.03
N TYR A 39 12.62 -28.56 -21.82
CA TYR A 39 11.73 -29.55 -22.42
C TYR A 39 12.17 -29.77 -23.88
N PHE A 40 12.52 -31.01 -24.21
CA PHE A 40 13.01 -31.38 -25.54
C PHE A 40 11.82 -31.50 -26.50
N ARG A 41 11.57 -30.47 -27.32
CA ARG A 41 10.72 -30.61 -28.52
C ARG A 41 11.63 -30.93 -29.72
N SER A 42 11.18 -31.86 -30.55
CA SER A 42 11.88 -32.46 -31.71
C SER A 42 12.22 -31.50 -32.87
N SER A 43 12.27 -30.19 -32.63
CA SER A 43 12.53 -29.17 -33.66
C SER A 43 13.41 -28.05 -33.11
N GLY A 44 14.69 -28.35 -32.89
CA GLY A 44 15.87 -27.49 -33.12
C GLY A 44 15.94 -26.03 -32.62
N ALA A 45 15.02 -25.53 -31.81
CA ALA A 45 15.10 -24.18 -31.25
C ALA A 45 14.88 -24.22 -29.73
N LEU A 46 15.97 -24.07 -28.99
CA LEU A 46 15.94 -23.76 -27.56
C LEU A 46 15.46 -22.31 -27.40
N THR A 47 14.15 -22.10 -27.28
CA THR A 47 13.65 -20.82 -26.77
C THR A 47 13.88 -20.82 -25.26
N CYS A 48 14.99 -20.21 -24.82
CA CYS A 48 15.10 -19.78 -23.43
C CYS A 48 14.01 -18.76 -23.18
N TYR A 49 12.96 -19.12 -22.44
CA TYR A 49 12.06 -18.13 -21.88
C TYR A 49 12.86 -17.34 -20.85
N TRP A 50 13.26 -16.12 -21.20
CA TRP A 50 13.72 -15.17 -20.21
C TRP A 50 12.53 -14.84 -19.32
N GLU A 51 12.55 -15.30 -18.06
CA GLU A 51 11.68 -14.72 -17.04
C GLU A 51 12.08 -13.24 -16.90
N ALA A 52 11.17 -12.34 -17.26
CA ALA A 52 11.40 -10.92 -17.08
C ALA A 52 11.67 -10.66 -15.59
N PRO A 53 12.70 -9.86 -15.24
CA PRO A 53 12.97 -9.56 -13.84
C PRO A 53 11.74 -8.88 -13.22
N LEU A 54 11.34 -9.39 -12.06
CA LEU A 54 10.20 -8.88 -11.30
C LEU A 54 10.40 -7.40 -11.02
N LYS A 55 9.32 -6.62 -11.17
CA LYS A 55 9.40 -5.17 -10.97
C LYS A 55 9.27 -4.86 -9.48
N PRO A 56 10.19 -4.05 -8.91
CA PRO A 56 10.01 -3.57 -7.55
C PRO A 56 8.93 -2.48 -7.52
N TYR A 57 8.30 -2.27 -6.36
CA TYR A 57 7.15 -1.37 -6.23
C TYR A 57 7.49 0.09 -6.53
N GLU A 58 8.75 0.52 -6.43
CA GLU A 58 9.16 1.89 -6.78
C GLU A 58 8.99 2.20 -8.28
N THR A 59 8.78 1.18 -9.12
CA THR A 59 8.48 1.37 -10.55
C THR A 59 7.08 1.89 -10.82
N VAL A 60 6.15 1.71 -9.88
CA VAL A 60 4.80 2.27 -9.99
C VAL A 60 4.83 3.67 -9.40
N ARG A 61 4.62 4.68 -10.25
CA ARG A 61 4.58 6.09 -9.83
C ARG A 61 3.16 6.64 -9.97
N SER A 62 2.91 7.75 -9.29
CA SER A 62 1.64 8.48 -9.34
C SER A 62 1.42 9.26 -10.64
N ASP A 63 2.39 9.28 -11.55
CA ASP A 63 2.38 10.03 -12.81
C ASP A 63 1.20 9.68 -13.74
N THR A 64 0.70 8.45 -13.63
CA THR A 64 -0.48 8.02 -14.39
C THR A 64 -1.77 8.61 -13.88
N LEU A 65 -1.87 8.92 -12.58
CA LEU A 65 -3.10 9.38 -11.97
C LEU A 65 -3.45 10.79 -12.46
N ARG A 66 -4.72 10.99 -12.81
CA ARG A 66 -5.25 12.28 -13.25
C ARG A 66 -6.44 12.67 -12.39
N ALA A 67 -6.55 13.96 -12.13
CA ALA A 67 -7.64 14.55 -11.37
C ALA A 67 -8.53 15.38 -12.31
N LEU A 68 -9.85 15.25 -12.16
CA LEU A 68 -10.84 16.10 -12.82
C LEU A 68 -11.27 17.21 -11.86
N PRO A 69 -11.51 18.43 -12.34
CA PRO A 69 -11.95 19.53 -11.47
C PRO A 69 -13.33 19.23 -10.86
N HIS A 70 -13.49 19.59 -9.59
CA HIS A 70 -14.74 19.50 -8.84
C HIS A 70 -15.07 20.84 -8.20
N SER A 71 -16.36 21.21 -8.20
CA SER A 71 -16.81 22.54 -7.78
C SER A 71 -16.97 22.71 -6.26
N GLY A 72 -16.31 21.89 -5.44
CA GLY A 72 -16.30 22.02 -3.97
C GLY A 72 -17.57 21.57 -3.24
N GLY A 73 -18.49 20.85 -3.91
CA GLY A 73 -19.69 20.33 -3.27
C GLY A 73 -19.39 19.21 -2.26
N ALA A 74 -20.13 19.17 -1.15
CA ALA A 74 -20.04 18.12 -0.13
C ALA A 74 -20.65 16.81 -0.64
N ILE A 75 -19.84 16.02 -1.34
CA ILE A 75 -20.20 14.70 -1.84
C ILE A 75 -19.30 13.64 -1.21
N GLU A 76 -19.84 12.44 -1.04
CA GLU A 76 -19.06 11.24 -0.75
C GLU A 76 -18.91 10.46 -2.07
N LEU A 77 -17.67 10.25 -2.49
CA LEU A 77 -17.34 9.50 -3.70
C LEU A 77 -16.86 8.11 -3.31
N LYS A 78 -17.46 7.09 -3.91
CA LYS A 78 -17.13 5.68 -3.67
C LYS A 78 -16.83 4.96 -4.97
N HIS A 79 -15.68 4.31 -5.03
CA HIS A 79 -15.27 3.47 -6.14
C HIS A 79 -14.92 2.07 -5.66
N LYS A 80 -15.38 1.08 -6.41
CA LYS A 80 -15.04 -0.33 -6.24
C LYS A 80 -14.20 -0.78 -7.42
N ALA A 81 -12.96 -1.21 -7.14
CA ALA A 81 -12.05 -1.77 -8.12
C ALA A 81 -11.81 -3.26 -7.80
N PRO A 82 -12.60 -4.18 -8.39
CA PRO A 82 -12.56 -5.61 -8.09
C PRO A 82 -11.44 -6.39 -8.80
N GLU A 83 -10.65 -5.72 -9.63
CA GLU A 83 -9.65 -6.34 -10.51
C GLU A 83 -8.21 -6.02 -10.08
N VAL A 84 -7.99 -5.64 -8.82
CA VAL A 84 -6.63 -5.38 -8.31
C VAL A 84 -5.85 -6.67 -8.24
N THR A 85 -4.64 -6.66 -8.80
CA THR A 85 -3.74 -7.80 -8.78
C THR A 85 -2.28 -7.35 -8.75
N PHE A 86 -1.46 -8.13 -8.05
CA PHE A 86 -0.02 -7.95 -7.91
C PHE A 86 0.61 -9.30 -7.55
N LEU A 87 1.93 -9.38 -7.49
CA LEU A 87 2.65 -10.62 -7.18
C LEU A 87 2.99 -10.69 -5.69
N GLY A 88 2.60 -11.79 -5.06
CA GLY A 88 2.94 -12.10 -3.67
C GLY A 88 4.25 -12.90 -3.56
N VAL A 89 4.37 -13.67 -2.47
CA VAL A 89 5.52 -14.58 -2.27
C VAL A 89 5.58 -15.62 -3.40
N ASN A 90 6.78 -15.88 -3.92
CA ASN A 90 7.07 -16.81 -5.03
C ASN A 90 6.36 -16.46 -6.35
N ASP A 91 6.14 -15.18 -6.62
CA ASP A 91 5.57 -14.68 -7.88
C ASP A 91 4.16 -15.21 -8.18
N GLN A 92 3.46 -15.66 -7.14
CA GLN A 92 2.08 -16.09 -7.28
C GLN A 92 1.18 -14.84 -7.33
N PRO A 93 0.29 -14.73 -8.34
CA PRO A 93 -0.60 -13.60 -8.45
C PRO A 93 -1.64 -13.58 -7.32
N ASP A 94 -1.70 -12.45 -6.65
CA ASP A 94 -2.74 -12.10 -5.69
C ASP A 94 -3.86 -11.32 -6.36
N PHE A 95 -5.07 -11.50 -5.83
CA PHE A 95 -6.26 -10.82 -6.29
C PHE A 95 -6.95 -10.17 -5.11
N ALA A 96 -7.38 -8.93 -5.29
CA ALA A 96 -8.06 -8.18 -4.25
C ALA A 96 -9.09 -7.22 -4.85
N THR A 97 -10.03 -6.81 -4.01
CA THR A 97 -10.97 -5.73 -4.28
C THR A 97 -10.52 -4.50 -3.49
N LEU A 98 -10.28 -3.39 -4.17
CA LEU A 98 -9.99 -2.11 -3.54
C LEU A 98 -11.25 -1.25 -3.53
N PHE A 99 -11.65 -0.80 -2.35
CA PHE A 99 -12.70 0.18 -2.11
C PHE A 99 -12.04 1.51 -1.79
N ILE A 100 -12.47 2.55 -2.51
CA ILE A 100 -11.95 3.91 -2.37
C ILE A 100 -13.13 4.78 -1.97
N THR A 101 -13.10 5.32 -0.76
CA THR A 101 -14.06 6.30 -0.27
C THR A 101 -13.33 7.62 -0.11
N MET A 102 -13.85 8.68 -0.73
CA MET A 102 -13.19 9.99 -0.78
C MET A 102 -14.22 11.09 -0.59
N TYR A 103 -13.88 12.09 0.23
CA TYR A 103 -14.52 13.39 0.26
C TYR A 103 -13.64 14.38 -0.50
N PRO A 104 -13.95 14.66 -1.78
CA PRO A 104 -13.12 15.52 -2.61
C PRO A 104 -13.16 16.97 -2.13
N ARG A 105 -12.06 17.70 -2.35
CA ARG A 105 -12.00 19.16 -2.17
C ARG A 105 -12.29 19.84 -3.50
N ASP A 106 -11.25 20.02 -4.32
CA ASP A 106 -11.31 20.73 -5.61
C ASP A 106 -11.18 19.79 -6.81
N SER A 107 -10.97 18.49 -6.56
CA SER A 107 -10.79 17.51 -7.63
C SER A 107 -11.34 16.12 -7.28
N VAL A 108 -11.70 15.36 -8.31
CA VAL A 108 -12.16 13.97 -8.23
C VAL A 108 -11.27 13.05 -9.09
N ILE A 109 -11.33 11.76 -8.81
CA ILE A 109 -10.55 10.75 -9.52
C ILE A 109 -11.03 10.59 -10.96
N GLU A 110 -10.11 10.61 -11.92
CA GLU A 110 -10.40 10.23 -13.30
C GLU A 110 -10.33 8.70 -13.48
N LEU A 111 -11.45 8.07 -13.83
CA LEU A 111 -11.59 6.60 -13.80
C LEU A 111 -10.66 5.85 -14.77
N ARG A 112 -10.34 6.40 -15.94
CA ARG A 112 -9.40 5.77 -16.88
C ARG A 112 -8.00 5.74 -16.30
N SER A 113 -7.52 6.86 -15.75
CA SER A 113 -6.21 6.98 -15.11
C SER A 113 -6.09 6.06 -13.91
N LEU A 114 -7.16 5.93 -13.11
CA LEU A 114 -7.22 4.98 -12.00
C LEU A 114 -7.06 3.54 -12.47
N LYS A 115 -7.78 3.15 -13.55
CA LYS A 115 -7.63 1.83 -14.16
C LYS A 115 -6.20 1.58 -14.65
N GLU A 116 -5.63 2.53 -15.37
CA GLU A 116 -4.25 2.43 -15.89
C GLU A 116 -3.22 2.32 -14.76
N TYR A 117 -3.39 3.10 -13.68
CA TYR A 117 -2.57 3.02 -12.47
C TYR A 117 -2.66 1.64 -11.80
N LEU A 118 -3.88 1.14 -11.55
CA LEU A 118 -4.08 -0.18 -10.93
C LEU A 118 -3.52 -1.31 -11.79
N TYR A 119 -3.62 -1.21 -13.12
CA TYR A 119 -3.07 -2.21 -14.04
C TYR A 119 -1.55 -2.35 -13.94
N ARG A 120 -0.82 -1.28 -13.61
CA ARG A 120 0.66 -1.32 -13.47
C ARG A 120 1.15 -2.21 -12.33
N TRP A 121 0.29 -2.51 -11.34
CA TRP A 121 0.64 -3.36 -10.19
C TRP A 121 0.74 -4.85 -10.51
N ARG A 122 0.18 -5.31 -11.64
CA ARG A 122 0.02 -6.74 -11.97
C ARG A 122 1.31 -7.56 -11.91
N ASN A 123 2.44 -6.97 -12.28
CA ASN A 123 3.75 -7.64 -12.35
C ASN A 123 4.74 -7.12 -11.29
N VAL A 124 4.21 -6.56 -10.19
CA VAL A 124 4.98 -5.97 -9.10
C VAL A 124 4.94 -6.89 -7.89
N VAL A 125 6.10 -7.18 -7.32
CA VAL A 125 6.19 -7.97 -6.08
C VAL A 125 6.03 -7.04 -4.88
N VAL A 126 4.96 -7.22 -4.10
CA VAL A 126 4.61 -6.33 -2.99
C VAL A 126 3.76 -7.04 -1.94
N SER A 127 3.90 -6.66 -0.66
CA SER A 127 2.98 -7.10 0.40
C SER A 127 1.68 -6.30 0.38
N TYR A 128 0.63 -6.80 1.03
CA TYR A 128 -0.68 -6.12 1.07
C TYR A 128 -0.59 -4.77 1.77
N GLU A 129 0.14 -4.69 2.87
CA GLU A 129 0.37 -3.50 3.67
C GLU A 129 1.12 -2.46 2.86
N ARG A 130 2.21 -2.88 2.20
CA ARG A 130 3.05 -2.00 1.40
C ARG A 130 2.29 -1.46 0.18
N PHE A 131 1.49 -2.30 -0.48
CA PHE A 131 0.61 -1.87 -1.55
C PHE A 131 -0.35 -0.78 -1.06
N MET A 132 -1.02 -1.01 0.07
CA MET A 132 -1.96 -0.07 0.67
C MET A 132 -1.30 1.27 1.03
N GLU A 133 -0.14 1.24 1.68
CA GLU A 133 0.63 2.46 2.02
C GLU A 133 0.97 3.27 0.77
N VAL A 134 1.54 2.63 -0.26
CA VAL A 134 1.99 3.34 -1.47
C VAL A 134 0.80 3.93 -2.23
N VAL A 135 -0.30 3.17 -2.38
CA VAL A 135 -1.51 3.67 -3.04
C VAL A 135 -2.10 4.83 -2.26
N TYR A 136 -2.14 4.75 -0.92
CA TYR A 136 -2.62 5.84 -0.07
C TYR A 136 -1.80 7.12 -0.27
N GLU A 137 -0.47 7.04 -0.19
CA GLU A 137 0.40 8.21 -0.37
C GLU A 137 0.26 8.82 -1.77
N HIS A 138 0.17 8.00 -2.81
CA HIS A 138 -0.07 8.48 -4.17
C HIS A 138 -1.42 9.19 -4.32
N PHE A 139 -2.48 8.68 -3.69
CA PHE A 139 -3.80 9.29 -3.79
C PHE A 139 -3.89 10.58 -2.98
N MET A 140 -3.33 10.60 -1.76
CA MET A 140 -3.26 11.81 -0.95
C MET A 140 -2.49 12.92 -1.68
N GLY A 141 -1.35 12.60 -2.29
CA GLY A 141 -0.53 13.59 -2.99
C GLY A 141 -1.10 14.08 -4.33
N VAL A 142 -1.99 13.32 -4.98
CA VAL A 142 -2.57 13.72 -6.28
C VAL A 142 -3.90 14.45 -6.11
N TYR A 143 -4.76 13.98 -5.21
CA TYR A 143 -6.14 14.47 -5.10
C TYR A 143 -6.36 15.45 -3.95
N GLU A 144 -5.45 15.46 -2.96
CA GLU A 144 -5.54 16.28 -1.74
C GLU A 144 -6.97 16.37 -1.15
N PRO A 145 -7.65 15.22 -0.95
CA PRO A 145 -9.04 15.22 -0.54
C PRO A 145 -9.18 15.71 0.90
N VAL A 146 -10.40 16.11 1.28
CA VAL A 146 -10.73 16.41 2.68
C VAL A 146 -10.57 15.14 3.53
N ARG A 147 -10.99 14.00 2.98
CA ARG A 147 -10.77 12.68 3.56
C ARG A 147 -10.60 11.62 2.49
N LEU A 148 -9.70 10.68 2.76
CA LEU A 148 -9.49 9.48 1.97
C LEU A 148 -9.51 8.26 2.89
N ARG A 149 -10.36 7.30 2.55
CA ARG A 149 -10.37 5.97 3.14
C ARG A 149 -10.21 4.93 2.04
N LEU A 150 -9.22 4.06 2.22
CA LEU A 150 -8.97 2.93 1.36
C LEU A 150 -9.23 1.65 2.14
N THR A 151 -9.94 0.71 1.53
CA THR A 151 -10.09 -0.65 2.07
C THR A 151 -9.73 -1.68 1.01
N LEU A 152 -8.84 -2.61 1.33
CA LEU A 152 -8.45 -3.71 0.47
C LEU A 152 -8.96 -5.03 1.05
N GLU A 153 -9.73 -5.77 0.26
CA GLU A 153 -10.18 -7.12 0.57
C GLU A 153 -9.46 -8.12 -0.32
N THR A 154 -8.67 -9.01 0.28
CA THR A 154 -7.91 -10.02 -0.47
C THR A 154 -8.73 -11.28 -0.68
N ARG A 155 -8.52 -11.95 -1.81
CA ARG A 155 -9.02 -13.32 -1.98
C ARG A 155 -8.33 -14.27 -0.99
N PRO A 156 -8.99 -15.36 -0.57
CA PRO A 156 -8.40 -16.30 0.36
C PRO A 156 -7.13 -16.97 -0.20
N ARG A 157 -6.08 -17.04 0.61
CA ARG A 157 -4.91 -17.90 0.41
C ARG A 157 -4.76 -18.85 1.60
N GLY A 158 -4.65 -20.15 1.33
CA GLY A 158 -4.58 -21.16 2.39
C GLY A 158 -5.79 -21.11 3.34
N GLY A 159 -6.97 -20.69 2.85
CA GLY A 159 -8.17 -20.52 3.66
C GLY A 159 -8.26 -19.20 4.45
N ILE A 160 -7.28 -18.29 4.30
CA ILE A 160 -7.23 -17.01 5.03
C ILE A 160 -7.43 -15.86 4.06
N SER A 161 -8.42 -15.01 4.32
CA SER A 161 -8.58 -13.70 3.68
C SER A 161 -8.14 -12.59 4.63
N SER A 162 -7.80 -11.44 4.08
CA SER A 162 -7.41 -10.26 4.84
C SER A 162 -8.18 -9.05 4.37
N ARG A 163 -8.55 -8.19 5.32
CA ARG A 163 -9.15 -6.89 5.08
C ARG A 163 -8.24 -5.84 5.69
N LEU A 164 -7.70 -4.96 4.86
CA LEU A 164 -6.82 -3.87 5.30
C LEU A 164 -7.53 -2.55 5.06
N THR A 165 -7.55 -1.67 6.05
CA THR A 165 -8.15 -0.33 5.93
C THR A 165 -7.13 0.73 6.35
N ILE A 166 -7.06 1.82 5.58
CA ILE A 166 -6.34 3.04 5.95
C ILE A 166 -7.30 4.21 5.78
N ASP A 167 -7.42 5.04 6.81
CA ASP A 167 -8.25 6.25 6.78
C ASP A 167 -7.40 7.47 7.16
N SER A 168 -7.51 8.55 6.38
CA SER A 168 -6.81 9.81 6.66
C SER A 168 -7.33 10.52 7.91
N ASP A 169 -8.56 10.24 8.32
CA ASP A 169 -9.19 10.92 9.46
C ASP A 169 -8.88 10.26 10.82
N TRP A 170 -8.20 9.11 10.83
CA TRP A 170 -7.80 8.48 12.08
C TRP A 170 -6.80 9.33 12.87
N ALA A 171 -7.05 9.48 14.18
CA ALA A 171 -6.23 10.28 15.09
C ALA A 171 -4.77 9.85 15.11
N ILE A 172 -4.51 8.54 15.00
CA ILE A 172 -3.14 7.99 14.94
C ILE A 172 -2.36 8.42 13.68
N ARG A 173 -3.05 8.91 12.64
CA ARG A 173 -2.46 9.47 11.42
C ARG A 173 -2.52 11.00 11.39
N GLY A 174 -2.93 11.65 12.50
CA GLY A 174 -3.09 13.10 12.59
C GLY A 174 -4.44 13.62 12.11
N GLY A 175 -5.40 12.74 11.83
CA GLY A 175 -6.78 13.12 11.58
C GLY A 175 -7.51 13.56 12.85
N LYS A 176 -8.76 14.00 12.70
CA LYS A 176 -9.53 14.59 13.80
C LYS A 176 -10.69 13.72 14.26
N GLU A 177 -10.87 12.54 13.66
CA GLU A 177 -12.04 11.67 13.87
C GLU A 177 -13.36 12.44 13.62
N GLU A 178 -13.34 13.35 12.64
CA GLU A 178 -14.49 14.17 12.25
C GLU A 178 -15.57 13.32 11.55
N PHE A 179 -15.17 12.25 10.87
CA PHE A 179 -16.06 11.39 10.12
C PHE A 179 -16.32 10.09 10.89
N ARG A 180 -17.60 9.72 11.01
CA ARG A 180 -18.04 8.50 11.73
C ARG A 180 -18.99 7.63 10.91
N ASP A 181 -19.06 7.88 9.62
CA ASP A 181 -19.80 7.15 8.59
C ASP A 181 -19.44 5.67 8.51
N TRP A 182 -18.23 5.28 8.94
CA TRP A 182 -17.81 3.87 8.98
C TRP A 182 -18.33 3.08 10.18
N VAL A 183 -18.88 3.74 11.20
CA VAL A 183 -19.29 3.05 12.44
C VAL A 183 -20.63 2.37 12.20
N GLY A 184 -20.63 1.04 12.13
CA GLY A 184 -21.85 0.24 11.99
C GLY A 184 -22.31 0.00 10.56
N MET A 185 -21.57 0.48 9.55
CA MET A 185 -21.77 0.09 8.16
C MET A 185 -20.89 -1.11 7.82
N GLU A 186 -21.50 -2.12 7.20
CA GLU A 186 -20.74 -3.12 6.48
C GLU A 186 -20.32 -2.48 5.15
N ASP A 187 -19.04 -2.56 4.81
CA ASP A 187 -18.51 -2.11 3.52
C ASP A 187 -18.92 -3.09 2.38
N SER A 188 -20.18 -3.54 2.37
CA SER A 188 -20.74 -4.41 1.35
C SER A 188 -21.28 -3.56 0.20
N TRP A 189 -20.45 -3.36 -0.82
CA TRP A 189 -20.80 -2.70 -2.09
C TRP A 189 -20.84 -3.71 -3.23
#